data_AF-A0A3E2YGV7-F1
#
_entry.id   AF-A0A3E2YGV7-F1
#
_cell.length_a   1.000
_cell.length_b   1.000
_cell.length_c   1.000
_cell.angle_alpha   90.00
_cell.angle_beta   90.00
_cell.angle_gamma   90.00
#
_symmetry.space_group_name_H-M   'P 1'
#
loop_
_entity.id
_entity.type
_entity.pdbx_description
1 polymer ?
#
loop_
_entity_poly.entity_id
_entity_poly.type
_entity_poly.pdbx_seq_one_letter_code
_entity_poly.pdbx_strand_id
1 'polypeptide(L)'
;MKRRLLHALTAMTVIIAGTGVVATPASASDAWGIVCNLRENTWLRAAPQSGFVLRTLTAGRGFRWHGQVWAIDADSWLYGHGAEDPSLDGWVPARNTTC
;
A
#
# COMPACT_ATOMS: atom_id res chain seq x y z
N MET A 1 -3.48 2.52 -63.46
CA MET A 1 -2.62 2.87 -62.30
C MET A 1 -3.44 2.78 -61.02
N LYS A 2 -2.91 2.05 -60.02
CA LYS A 2 -3.55 1.67 -58.75
C LYS A 2 -3.77 2.90 -57.85
N ARG A 3 -4.97 3.07 -57.28
CA ARG A 3 -5.19 3.90 -56.08
C ARG A 3 -6.14 3.18 -55.13
N ARG A 4 -5.62 2.17 -54.44
CA ARG A 4 -6.17 1.63 -53.20
C ARG A 4 -5.30 2.19 -52.08
N LEU A 5 -5.81 3.15 -51.31
CA LEU A 5 -5.29 3.45 -50.00
C LEU A 5 -6.49 3.55 -49.06
N LEU A 6 -7.05 2.37 -48.76
CA LEU A 6 -7.85 2.20 -47.55
C LEU A 6 -7.02 2.71 -46.39
N HIS A 7 -7.51 3.75 -45.74
CA HIS A 7 -6.92 4.29 -44.54
C HIS A 7 -7.10 3.25 -43.44
N ALA A 8 -6.01 2.55 -43.11
CA ALA A 8 -5.96 1.65 -41.99
C ALA A 8 -6.17 2.48 -40.72
N LEU A 9 -7.37 2.41 -40.14
CA LEU A 9 -7.59 2.78 -38.76
C LEU A 9 -6.75 1.85 -37.89
N THR A 10 -5.55 2.30 -37.52
CA THR A 10 -4.75 1.65 -36.49
C THR A 10 -5.41 1.97 -35.16
N ALA A 11 -6.36 1.14 -34.74
CA ALA A 11 -6.87 1.17 -33.37
C ALA A 11 -5.72 0.72 -32.45
N MET A 12 -5.05 1.69 -31.82
CA MET A 12 -4.17 1.42 -30.67
C MET A 12 -5.05 0.93 -29.52
N THR A 13 -5.16 -0.38 -29.38
CA THR A 13 -5.63 -1.01 -28.15
C THR A 13 -4.62 -0.71 -27.05
N VAL A 14 -4.90 0.33 -26.27
CA VAL A 14 -4.25 0.54 -24.97
C VAL A 14 -4.70 -0.60 -24.07
N ILE A 15 -3.89 -1.64 -23.97
CA ILE A 15 -4.05 -2.68 -22.95
C ILE A 15 -3.70 -2.00 -21.64
N ILE A 16 -4.70 -1.51 -20.92
CA ILE A 16 -4.58 -1.21 -19.50
C ILE A 16 -4.48 -2.57 -18.81
N ALA A 17 -3.28 -3.17 -18.85
CA ALA A 17 -2.95 -4.27 -17.97
C ALA A 17 -2.97 -3.68 -16.56
N GLY A 18 -4.11 -3.77 -15.89
CA GLY A 18 -4.19 -3.52 -14.46
C GLY A 18 -3.26 -4.52 -13.80
N THR A 19 -2.04 -4.11 -13.47
CA THR A 19 -1.15 -4.89 -12.63
C THR A 19 -1.80 -4.91 -11.26
N GLY A 20 -2.68 -5.89 -11.03
CA GLY A 20 -3.10 -6.24 -9.69
C GLY A 20 -1.83 -6.43 -8.87
N VAL A 21 -1.60 -5.51 -7.93
CA VAL A 21 -0.45 -5.61 -7.04
C VAL A 21 -0.66 -6.91 -6.29
N VAL A 22 0.20 -7.89 -6.55
CA VAL A 22 0.14 -9.19 -5.87
C VAL A 22 0.16 -8.87 -4.37
N ALA A 23 -0.87 -9.33 -3.66
CA ALA A 23 -0.96 -9.16 -2.22
C ALA A 23 0.29 -9.81 -1.62
N THR A 24 1.23 -8.98 -1.20
CA THR A 24 2.48 -9.42 -0.58
C THR A 24 2.33 -9.21 0.91
N PRO A 25 2.42 -10.27 1.73
CA PRO A 25 2.36 -10.09 3.17
C PRO A 25 3.52 -9.21 3.62
N ALA A 26 3.34 -8.46 4.69
CA ALA A 26 4.49 -7.88 5.39
C ALA A 26 5.32 -9.05 5.92
N SER A 27 6.49 -9.26 5.32
CA SER A 27 7.33 -10.42 5.60
C SER A 27 7.61 -10.53 7.10
N ALA A 28 7.88 -11.76 7.55
CA ALA A 28 8.25 -12.02 8.93
C ALA A 28 9.55 -11.24 9.26
N SER A 29 9.46 -10.32 10.21
CA SER A 29 10.62 -9.87 10.98
C SER A 29 10.68 -10.71 12.27
N ASP A 30 11.76 -10.62 13.02
CA ASP A 30 11.89 -11.30 14.32
C ASP A 30 10.92 -10.74 15.38
N ALA A 31 10.27 -9.59 15.09
CA ALA A 31 9.23 -9.03 15.93
C ALA A 31 7.91 -9.79 15.74
N TRP A 32 7.28 -10.16 16.85
CA TRP A 32 5.92 -10.67 16.83
C TRP A 32 4.98 -9.63 16.19
N GLY A 33 4.01 -10.10 15.40
CA GLY A 33 2.95 -9.22 14.92
C GLY A 33 1.87 -9.93 14.11
N ILE A 34 0.72 -9.27 14.03
CA ILE A 34 -0.44 -9.70 13.23
C ILE A 34 -0.29 -9.14 11.82
N VAL A 35 -0.47 -9.98 10.80
CA VAL A 35 -0.45 -9.52 9.40
C VAL A 35 -1.84 -9.02 9.04
N CYS A 36 -1.93 -7.73 8.79
CA CYS A 36 -3.12 -7.04 8.32
C CYS A 36 -2.99 -6.71 6.83
N ASN A 37 -4.10 -6.48 6.14
CA ASN A 37 -4.11 -5.97 4.78
C ASN A 37 -4.37 -4.47 4.75
N LEU A 38 -3.65 -3.73 3.90
CA LEU A 38 -3.93 -2.32 3.63
C LEU A 38 -5.14 -2.17 2.72
N ARG A 39 -6.15 -1.42 3.17
CA ARG A 39 -7.39 -1.14 2.42
C ARG A 39 -7.21 -0.08 1.35
N GLU A 40 -6.28 0.83 1.57
CA GLU A 40 -6.01 1.98 0.70
C GLU A 40 -4.53 2.36 0.78
N ASN A 41 -4.08 3.19 -0.16
CA ASN A 41 -2.74 3.78 -0.08
C ASN A 41 -2.68 4.66 1.16
N THR A 42 -1.62 4.52 1.95
CA THR A 42 -1.50 5.26 3.21
C THR A 42 -0.07 5.69 3.47
N TRP A 43 0.13 6.49 4.50
CA TRP A 43 1.45 6.94 4.94
C TRP A 43 1.87 6.16 6.18
N LEU A 44 3.10 5.66 6.15
CA LEU A 44 3.82 5.25 7.34
C LEU A 44 4.46 6.50 7.95
N ARG A 45 4.07 6.87 9.18
CA ARG A 45 4.55 8.08 9.87
C ARG A 45 5.48 7.74 11.01
N ALA A 46 6.39 8.66 11.35
CA ALA A 46 7.25 8.49 12.52
C ALA A 46 6.49 8.58 13.85
N ALA A 47 5.39 9.33 13.90
CA ALA A 47 4.45 9.36 15.01
C ALA A 47 3.04 9.73 14.51
N PRO A 48 1.97 9.34 15.20
CA PRO A 48 0.58 9.66 14.82
C PRO A 48 0.33 11.15 14.56
N GLN A 49 0.81 12.01 15.45
CA GLN A 49 0.69 13.47 15.39
C GLN A 49 1.72 14.14 14.46
N SER A 50 2.70 13.38 13.97
CA SER A 50 3.78 13.95 13.17
C SER A 50 3.37 14.10 11.72
N GLY A 51 3.68 15.25 11.12
CA GLY A 51 3.64 15.46 9.67
C GLY A 51 4.71 14.68 8.89
N PHE A 52 5.67 14.06 9.58
CA PHE A 52 6.79 13.37 8.96
C PHE A 52 6.40 11.98 8.46
N VAL A 53 6.31 11.85 7.14
CA VAL A 53 6.06 10.60 6.43
C VAL A 53 7.38 9.89 6.17
N LEU A 54 7.51 8.68 6.71
CA LEU A 54 8.65 7.79 6.48
C LEU A 54 8.57 7.15 5.09
N ARG A 55 7.36 6.72 4.70
CA ARG A 55 7.12 6.01 3.43
C ARG A 55 5.64 6.05 3.07
N THR A 56 5.34 5.92 1.77
CA THR A 56 3.99 5.59 1.29
C THR A 56 3.85 4.08 1.16
N LEU A 57 2.77 3.53 1.71
CA LEU A 57 2.41 2.13 1.61
C LEU A 57 1.28 1.94 0.61
N THR A 58 1.33 0.81 -0.10
CA THR A 58 0.45 0.51 -1.23
C THR A 58 -0.77 -0.29 -0.77
N ALA A 59 -1.96 0.11 -1.21
CA ALA A 59 -3.18 -0.66 -1.01
C ALA A 59 -3.03 -2.12 -1.46
N GLY A 60 -3.67 -3.04 -0.74
CA GLY A 60 -3.65 -4.47 -1.04
C GLY A 60 -2.38 -5.20 -0.58
N ARG A 61 -1.34 -4.49 -0.13
CA ARG A 61 -0.16 -5.10 0.49
C ARG A 61 -0.35 -5.30 1.99
N GLY A 62 0.47 -6.17 2.56
CA GLY A 62 0.44 -6.46 3.97
C GLY A 62 1.09 -5.36 4.82
N PHE A 63 0.55 -5.19 6.02
CA PHE A 63 1.11 -4.43 7.11
C PHE A 63 1.23 -5.34 8.33
N ARG A 64 2.40 -5.44 8.96
CA ARG A 64 2.57 -6.23 10.19
C ARG A 64 2.41 -5.31 11.39
N TRP A 65 1.33 -5.49 12.13
CA TRP A 65 1.09 -4.77 13.38
C TRP A 65 1.80 -5.46 14.54
N HIS A 66 2.63 -4.73 15.28
CA HIS A 66 3.44 -5.25 16.39
C HIS A 66 2.72 -5.21 17.76
N GLY A 67 1.39 -5.00 17.77
CA GLY A 67 0.58 -5.01 19.00
C GLY A 67 0.47 -3.67 19.73
N GLN A 68 1.15 -2.63 19.27
CA GLN A 68 1.08 -1.29 19.87
C GLN A 68 0.02 -0.44 19.17
N VAL A 69 -0.75 0.29 19.97
CA VAL A 69 -1.83 1.18 19.52
C VAL A 69 -1.68 2.54 20.16
N TRP A 70 -1.93 3.59 19.39
CA TRP A 70 -2.03 4.96 19.88
C TRP A 70 -3.37 5.55 19.44
N ALA A 71 -4.25 5.87 20.39
CA ALA A 71 -5.48 6.60 20.12
C ALA A 71 -5.24 8.10 20.25
N ILE A 72 -5.51 8.86 19.19
CA ILE A 72 -5.44 10.33 19.18
C ILE A 72 -6.59 10.87 18.33
N ASP A 73 -7.25 11.89 18.86
CA ASP A 73 -8.46 12.47 18.28
C ASP A 73 -9.53 11.39 17.99
N ALA A 74 -10.02 11.32 16.75
CA ALA A 74 -11.03 10.37 16.30
C ALA A 74 -10.43 9.10 15.65
N ASP A 75 -9.13 8.86 15.79
CA ASP A 75 -8.43 7.74 15.17
C ASP A 75 -7.63 6.89 16.16
N SER A 76 -7.48 5.62 15.78
CA SER A 76 -6.47 4.73 16.36
C SER A 76 -5.36 4.51 15.35
N TRP A 77 -4.13 4.41 15.83
CA TRP A 77 -2.95 4.19 15.01
C TRP A 77 -2.27 2.89 15.42
N LEU A 78 -1.81 2.14 14.42
CA LEU A 78 -1.12 0.86 14.61
C LEU A 78 0.36 1.03 14.30
N TYR A 79 1.22 0.53 15.17
CA TYR A 79 2.67 0.52 14.96
C TYR A 79 3.15 -0.76 14.31
N GLY A 80 4.07 -0.63 13.35
CA GLY A 80 4.77 -1.74 12.71
C GLY A 80 5.25 -1.36 11.31
N HIS A 81 5.36 -2.33 10.41
CA HIS A 81 5.96 -2.13 9.08
C HIS A 81 5.09 -2.60 7.92
N GLY A 82 5.30 -1.99 6.76
CA GLY A 82 4.72 -2.41 5.49
C GLY A 82 5.56 -3.49 4.80
N ALA A 83 4.94 -4.21 3.86
CA ALA A 83 5.63 -5.19 3.00
C ALA A 83 6.68 -4.57 2.06
N GLU A 84 6.67 -3.24 1.91
CA GLU A 84 7.64 -2.49 1.12
C GLU A 84 9.02 -2.44 1.75
N ASP A 85 9.09 -2.41 3.09
CA ASP A 85 10.34 -2.24 3.83
C ASP A 85 10.20 -2.79 5.26
N PRO A 86 10.52 -4.08 5.48
CA PRO A 86 10.38 -4.71 6.79
C PRO A 86 11.34 -4.18 7.87
N SER A 87 12.29 -3.32 7.50
CA SER A 87 13.24 -2.71 8.42
C SER A 87 12.81 -1.33 8.94
N LEU A 88 11.72 -0.80 8.36
CA LEU A 88 11.24 0.55 8.66
C LEU A 88 9.86 0.48 9.32
N ASP A 89 9.88 0.65 10.64
CA ASP A 89 8.67 0.73 11.44
C ASP A 89 8.14 2.16 11.53
N GLY A 90 6.83 2.27 11.69
CA GLY A 90 6.12 3.51 11.92
C GLY A 90 4.65 3.28 12.19
N TRP A 91 3.87 4.36 12.05
CA TRP A 91 2.47 4.39 12.41
C TRP A 91 1.59 4.55 11.17
N VAL A 92 0.55 3.72 11.08
CA VAL A 92 -0.54 3.85 10.09
C VAL A 92 -1.88 4.04 10.81
N PRO A 93 -2.86 4.73 10.22
CA PRO A 93 -4.19 4.78 10.79
C PRO A 93 -4.85 3.40 10.73
N ALA A 94 -5.44 2.95 11.83
CA ALA A 94 -6.07 1.63 11.95
C ALA A 94 -7.19 1.43 10.92
N ARG A 95 -7.95 2.48 10.60
CA ARG A 95 -9.03 2.45 9.59
C ARG A 95 -8.53 2.05 8.19
N ASN A 96 -7.25 2.26 7.90
CA ASN A 96 -6.61 1.92 6.63
C ASN A 96 -6.18 0.45 6.57
N THR A 97 -6.40 -0.33 7.64
CA THR A 97 -6.00 -1.74 7.74
C THR A 97 -7.23 -2.65 7.90
N THR A 98 -7.07 -3.93 7.58
CA THR A 98 -7.96 -5.01 8.02
C THR A 98 -7.11 -6.07 8.70
N CYS A 99 -7.30 -6.14 10.01
CA CYS A 99 -6.93 -7.23 10.90
C CYS A 99 -8.26 -7.75 11.48
#